data_AF-A0A952ZK88-F1
#
_entry.id   AF-A0A952ZK88-F1
#
_cell.length_a   1.000
_cell.length_b   1.000
_cell.length_c   1.000
_cell.angle_alpha   90.00
_cell.angle_beta   90.00
_cell.angle_gamma   90.00
#
_symmetry.space_group_name_H-M   'P 1'
#
loop_
_entity.id
_entity.type
_entity.pdbx_description
1 polymer ?
#
loop_
_entity_poly.entity_id
_entity_poly.type
_entity_poly.pdbx_seq_one_letter_code
_entity_poly.pdbx_strand_id
1 'polypeptide(L)'
;MAFSFFKRNDPKPAPKAPKQEAPAAKEKPRGTPPAEPAKSGAPAKPRQPDRGPSTEEELMSLDFTSISSSPRAVAPPVHVLESSDSVHPVVEEVAMLHANGDDKGALAAVEKAITSGDLGGASELVWGLLFDLYLLAGKREAFEARAIDYAMKFERSAPTWRELASADKASVNGPPALSLSGQLDATAKKQLEQLVRMGLKVPVVRLDVGRLQGVDNVGCALLAQIIQRIRRLRHRITFVNSGQLLKLLEAITKTGKRENREAWLLRLELLQQTGTQEQFENLALDFAITFELSPPSWENLPPAPAAAEAAQAEPERAVLAGEILSAKEADFRPIEQMDTGDDVVAVDCSGLRRIDFVSAGMLANTLNKLRSGGKKVRLIEVNNLVAALFTLLGVGGYAEIVRKKL
;
A
#
# COMPACT_ATOMS: atom_id res chain seq x y z
N MET A 1 -26.38 44.29 62.06
CA MET A 1 -25.47 44.76 60.97
C MET A 1 -25.33 43.56 60.02
N ALA A 2 -25.83 43.50 58.80
CA ALA A 2 -26.02 44.48 57.71
C ALA A 2 -24.83 44.52 56.73
N PHE A 3 -25.11 44.10 55.48
CA PHE A 3 -24.31 44.16 54.24
C PHE A 3 -22.96 43.40 54.22
N SER A 4 -22.55 42.65 53.19
CA SER A 4 -22.77 42.67 51.73
C SER A 4 -21.90 43.64 50.91
N PHE A 5 -21.20 43.05 49.93
CA PHE A 5 -21.01 43.52 48.56
C PHE A 5 -19.98 44.62 48.22
N PHE A 6 -19.21 44.27 47.18
CA PHE A 6 -18.79 45.09 46.04
C PHE A 6 -17.87 46.32 46.26
N LYS A 7 -16.75 46.27 45.52
CA LYS A 7 -16.55 47.30 44.48
C LYS A 7 -16.08 46.67 43.17
N ARG A 8 -17.01 46.52 42.24
CA ARG A 8 -16.79 46.21 40.83
C ARG A 8 -16.55 47.53 40.11
N ASN A 9 -15.57 47.61 39.19
CA ASN A 9 -15.47 48.66 38.18
C ASN A 9 -14.51 48.21 37.06
N ASP A 10 -15.07 47.53 36.06
CA ASP A 10 -14.65 47.64 34.66
C ASP A 10 -15.24 48.96 34.07
N PRO A 11 -14.87 49.46 32.87
CA PRO A 11 -14.03 48.83 31.82
C PRO A 11 -12.95 49.73 31.17
N LYS A 12 -12.08 49.09 30.34
CA LYS A 12 -11.41 49.54 29.08
C LYS A 12 -11.12 51.05 28.82
N PRO A 13 -9.94 51.37 28.23
CA PRO A 13 -9.83 51.16 26.78
C PRO A 13 -8.47 50.63 26.27
N ALA A 14 -8.49 50.07 25.06
CA ALA A 14 -7.30 49.82 24.25
C ALA A 14 -7.14 50.91 23.18
N PRO A 15 -5.90 51.31 22.89
CA PRO A 15 -5.49 51.67 21.53
C PRO A 15 -4.12 51.06 21.18
N LYS A 16 -3.65 50.98 19.93
CA LYS A 16 -4.24 50.91 18.58
C LYS A 16 -3.10 50.40 17.68
N ALA A 17 -3.41 49.65 16.61
CA ALA A 17 -2.38 49.27 15.63
C ALA A 17 -1.93 50.49 14.78
N PRO A 18 -0.69 50.51 14.25
CA PRO A 18 -0.35 51.36 13.13
C PRO A 18 -0.86 50.72 11.82
N LYS A 19 -1.63 51.47 11.03
CA LYS A 19 -1.97 51.11 9.65
C LYS A 19 -1.03 51.85 8.68
N GLN A 20 -0.59 51.11 7.67
CA GLN A 20 -0.34 51.49 6.28
C GLN A 20 -0.25 52.98 5.92
N GLU A 21 0.82 53.32 5.19
CA GLU A 21 0.74 54.30 4.12
C GLU A 21 1.49 53.78 2.89
N ALA A 22 0.92 54.05 1.71
CA ALA A 22 1.54 53.81 0.41
C ALA A 22 1.51 55.14 -0.37
N PRO A 23 2.42 55.38 -1.32
CA PRO A 23 2.21 56.38 -2.36
C PRO A 23 1.75 55.72 -3.67
N ALA A 24 0.97 56.48 -4.44
CA ALA A 24 0.19 55.98 -5.56
C ALA A 24 0.87 56.06 -6.94
N ALA A 25 0.25 55.31 -7.86
CA ALA A 25 0.39 55.27 -9.31
C ALA A 25 0.90 56.52 -10.06
N LYS A 26 1.64 56.25 -11.14
CA LYS A 26 1.46 56.92 -12.44
C LYS A 26 1.40 55.89 -13.57
N GLU A 27 0.65 56.22 -14.62
CA GLU A 27 0.26 55.28 -15.68
C GLU A 27 1.26 55.22 -16.87
N LYS A 28 1.15 54.10 -17.62
CA LYS A 28 1.39 53.82 -19.05
C LYS A 28 1.71 55.00 -20.01
N PRO A 29 2.36 54.79 -21.21
CA PRO A 29 2.21 53.58 -22.04
C PRO A 29 3.41 53.09 -22.92
N ARG A 30 3.25 51.91 -23.54
CA ARG A 30 3.59 51.51 -24.94
C ARG A 30 5.01 51.78 -25.50
N GLY A 31 5.74 50.72 -25.91
CA GLY A 31 6.86 50.88 -26.86
C GLY A 31 7.78 49.66 -27.12
N THR A 32 7.49 48.92 -28.19
CA THR A 32 8.46 48.15 -29.03
C THR A 32 8.13 48.45 -30.50
N PRO A 33 9.04 48.26 -31.48
CA PRO A 33 10.51 48.42 -31.52
C PRO A 33 10.90 49.56 -32.54
N PRO A 34 12.17 49.72 -32.98
CA PRO A 34 12.68 49.08 -34.24
C PRO A 34 14.17 48.62 -34.16
N ALA A 35 14.61 47.56 -34.86
CA ALA A 35 15.13 47.49 -36.25
C ALA A 35 16.32 48.45 -36.55
N GLU A 36 17.55 47.92 -36.69
CA GLU A 36 18.27 47.56 -37.95
C GLU A 36 18.82 48.78 -38.75
N PRO A 37 20.00 48.72 -39.43
CA PRO A 37 20.27 47.87 -40.61
C PRO A 37 21.63 47.12 -40.57
N ALA A 38 21.87 45.96 -41.18
CA ALA A 38 21.49 45.34 -42.47
C ALA A 38 22.52 45.48 -43.60
N LYS A 39 22.76 44.36 -44.31
CA LYS A 39 23.15 44.16 -45.74
C LYS A 39 23.88 42.81 -45.87
N SER A 40 23.76 42.00 -46.94
CA SER A 40 22.85 41.90 -48.10
C SER A 40 23.30 40.63 -48.87
N GLY A 41 22.50 39.85 -49.59
CA GLY A 41 21.05 39.87 -49.85
C GLY A 41 20.62 38.66 -50.72
N ALA A 42 19.32 38.55 -51.03
CA ALA A 42 18.74 37.61 -52.02
C ALA A 42 18.85 38.21 -53.47
N PRO A 43 18.33 37.62 -54.60
CA PRO A 43 17.05 36.91 -54.85
C PRO A 43 17.19 35.60 -55.70
N ALA A 44 16.19 34.83 -56.21
CA ALA A 44 14.72 34.69 -56.05
C ALA A 44 14.19 33.29 -56.53
N LYS A 45 12.86 33.09 -56.43
CA LYS A 45 11.96 32.04 -56.95
C LYS A 45 11.74 32.07 -58.50
N PRO A 46 10.87 31.22 -59.13
CA PRO A 46 10.57 29.77 -58.94
C PRO A 46 10.36 28.97 -60.27
N ARG A 47 10.33 27.62 -60.25
CA ARG A 47 9.48 26.80 -61.18
C ARG A 47 9.43 25.28 -60.84
N GLN A 48 8.24 24.70 -60.99
CA GLN A 48 7.95 23.29 -61.35
C GLN A 48 7.48 23.28 -62.84
N PRO A 49 7.18 22.12 -63.50
CA PRO A 49 7.33 20.70 -63.11
C PRO A 49 8.17 19.88 -64.13
N ASP A 50 8.44 18.59 -63.86
CA ASP A 50 8.04 17.49 -64.78
C ASP A 50 8.14 16.06 -64.17
N ARG A 51 7.27 15.17 -64.67
CA ARG A 51 7.26 13.67 -64.74
C ARG A 51 7.83 12.73 -63.66
N GLY A 52 7.03 11.70 -63.33
CA GLY A 52 7.42 10.45 -62.64
C GLY A 52 7.95 9.35 -63.60
N PRO A 53 7.79 8.03 -63.33
CA PRO A 53 6.56 7.41 -62.80
C PRO A 53 6.74 6.42 -61.61
N SER A 54 5.66 5.71 -61.32
CA SER A 54 5.27 4.91 -60.15
C SER A 54 5.87 3.49 -60.02
N THR A 55 5.74 2.91 -58.83
CA THR A 55 5.36 1.50 -58.66
C THR A 55 4.43 1.39 -57.46
N GLU A 56 3.27 0.79 -57.66
CA GLU A 56 2.21 0.61 -56.65
C GLU A 56 2.42 -0.67 -55.84
N GLU A 57 1.94 -0.61 -54.59
CA GLU A 57 1.14 -1.62 -53.87
C GLU A 57 1.18 -3.10 -54.30
N GLU A 58 1.38 -3.99 -53.31
CA GLU A 58 0.64 -5.26 -53.29
C GLU A 58 0.33 -5.68 -51.85
N LEU A 59 -0.91 -5.38 -51.41
CA LEU A 59 -1.53 -5.95 -50.22
C LEU A 59 -2.30 -7.22 -50.63
N MET A 60 -1.86 -8.38 -50.15
CA MET A 60 -2.52 -9.68 -50.31
C MET A 60 -2.48 -10.42 -48.97
N SER A 61 -3.51 -11.11 -48.50
CA SER A 61 -4.93 -11.10 -48.86
C SER A 61 -5.69 -11.72 -47.66
N LEU A 62 -6.89 -11.22 -47.34
CA LEU A 62 -7.75 -11.80 -46.30
C LEU A 62 -8.69 -12.80 -46.93
N ASP A 63 -8.65 -14.06 -46.49
CA ASP A 63 -9.57 -15.09 -46.95
C ASP A 63 -10.68 -15.33 -45.93
N PHE A 64 -11.94 -15.13 -46.35
CA PHE A 64 -13.13 -15.22 -45.51
C PHE A 64 -14.03 -16.33 -46.05
N THR A 65 -13.93 -17.52 -45.47
CA THR A 65 -14.97 -18.56 -45.62
C THR A 65 -15.42 -19.04 -44.25
N SER A 66 -16.70 -18.79 -43.96
CA SER A 66 -17.35 -19.13 -42.71
C SER A 66 -17.96 -20.52 -42.76
N ILE A 67 -17.75 -21.32 -41.71
CA ILE A 67 -18.64 -22.44 -41.37
C ILE A 67 -19.01 -22.31 -39.89
N SER A 68 -20.32 -22.22 -39.64
CA SER A 68 -20.89 -22.05 -38.31
C SER A 68 -20.92 -23.35 -37.52
N SER A 69 -20.38 -23.36 -36.30
CA SER A 69 -20.93 -24.18 -35.21
C SER A 69 -20.60 -23.62 -33.83
N SER A 70 -21.64 -23.34 -33.06
CA SER A 70 -21.64 -23.34 -31.59
C SER A 70 -22.35 -24.64 -31.15
N PRO A 71 -22.10 -25.25 -29.96
CA PRO A 71 -21.73 -24.53 -28.73
C PRO A 71 -20.75 -25.25 -27.76
N ARG A 72 -19.89 -24.47 -27.07
CA ARG A 72 -19.65 -24.62 -25.62
C ARG A 72 -18.87 -23.42 -25.07
N ALA A 73 -19.28 -22.88 -23.93
CA ALA A 73 -18.45 -21.94 -23.18
C ALA A 73 -17.30 -22.72 -22.52
N VAL A 74 -16.12 -22.66 -23.12
CA VAL A 74 -14.85 -23.05 -22.50
C VAL A 74 -14.23 -21.77 -21.93
N ALA A 75 -13.67 -21.83 -20.72
CA ALA A 75 -12.93 -20.71 -20.14
C ALA A 75 -11.82 -20.25 -21.10
N PRO A 76 -11.47 -18.95 -21.14
CA PRO A 76 -10.45 -18.46 -22.06
C PRO A 76 -9.14 -19.23 -21.85
N PRO A 77 -8.48 -19.69 -22.92
CA PRO A 77 -7.18 -20.35 -22.77
C PRO A 77 -6.21 -19.36 -22.14
N VAL A 78 -5.42 -19.84 -21.18
CA VAL A 78 -4.31 -19.07 -20.62
C VAL A 78 -3.31 -18.85 -21.74
N HIS A 79 -3.35 -17.67 -22.35
CA HIS A 79 -2.36 -17.25 -23.33
C HIS A 79 -1.03 -17.01 -22.62
N VAL A 80 -0.24 -18.07 -22.50
CA VAL A 80 1.19 -17.97 -22.22
C VAL A 80 1.80 -17.25 -23.41
N LEU A 81 2.00 -15.93 -23.29
CA LEU A 81 2.89 -15.22 -24.20
C LEU A 81 4.31 -15.70 -23.89
N GLU A 82 4.85 -16.54 -24.77
CA GLU A 82 6.27 -16.86 -24.82
C GLU A 82 7.08 -15.58 -25.01
N SER A 83 7.43 -14.96 -23.88
CA SER A 83 8.27 -13.78 -23.82
C SER A 83 9.71 -14.28 -23.90
N SER A 84 10.47 -13.79 -24.88
CA SER A 84 11.75 -14.35 -25.33
C SER A 84 12.95 -14.09 -24.40
N ASP A 85 12.72 -14.04 -23.09
CA ASP A 85 13.77 -14.07 -22.05
C ASP A 85 13.79 -15.47 -21.45
N SER A 86 14.62 -16.37 -22.00
CA SER A 86 14.78 -17.71 -21.44
C SER A 86 15.42 -17.62 -20.06
N VAL A 87 14.61 -17.83 -19.02
CA VAL A 87 15.06 -17.89 -17.63
C VAL A 87 16.05 -19.04 -17.49
N HIS A 88 17.17 -18.79 -16.81
CA HIS A 88 18.18 -19.82 -16.58
C HIS A 88 17.57 -20.99 -15.79
N PRO A 89 17.81 -22.27 -16.15
CA PRO A 89 17.09 -23.41 -15.54
C PRO A 89 17.16 -23.46 -14.01
N VAL A 90 18.31 -23.08 -13.41
CA VAL A 90 18.47 -22.95 -11.95
C VAL A 90 17.55 -21.87 -11.35
N VAL A 91 17.39 -20.74 -12.03
CA VAL A 91 16.51 -19.64 -11.58
C VAL A 91 15.06 -20.08 -11.63
N GLU A 92 14.67 -20.85 -12.65
CA GLU A 92 13.35 -21.46 -12.77
C GLU A 92 13.07 -22.48 -11.65
N GLU A 93 13.95 -23.46 -11.48
CA GLU A 93 13.86 -24.50 -10.44
C GLU A 93 13.69 -23.87 -9.04
N VAL A 94 14.54 -22.89 -8.72
CA VAL A 94 14.57 -22.22 -7.41
C VAL A 94 13.32 -21.37 -7.17
N ALA A 95 12.85 -20.65 -8.19
CA ALA A 95 11.61 -19.87 -8.09
C ALA A 95 10.39 -20.79 -7.87
N MET A 96 10.33 -21.93 -8.57
CA MET A 96 9.25 -22.91 -8.44
C MET A 96 9.28 -23.62 -7.07
N LEU A 97 10.45 -24.03 -6.59
CA LEU A 97 10.60 -24.63 -5.25
C LEU A 97 10.18 -23.65 -4.15
N HIS A 98 10.61 -22.38 -4.25
CA HIS A 98 10.20 -21.34 -3.31
C HIS A 98 8.69 -21.03 -3.38
N ALA A 99 8.10 -20.95 -4.57
CA ALA A 99 6.66 -20.76 -4.75
C ALA A 99 5.83 -21.89 -4.11
N ASN A 100 6.35 -23.12 -4.12
CA ASN A 100 5.73 -24.32 -3.54
C ASN A 100 5.98 -24.49 -2.02
N GLY A 101 6.78 -23.61 -1.39
CA GLY A 101 7.10 -23.71 0.04
C GLY A 101 8.36 -24.52 0.39
N ASP A 102 9.08 -25.08 -0.59
CA ASP A 102 10.30 -25.84 -0.34
C ASP A 102 11.56 -24.95 -0.39
N ASP A 103 11.70 -24.12 0.65
CA ASP A 103 12.88 -23.26 0.82
C ASP A 103 14.18 -24.05 1.03
N LYS A 104 14.09 -25.32 1.47
CA LYS A 104 15.25 -26.18 1.69
C LYS A 104 15.78 -26.73 0.37
N GLY A 105 14.89 -27.21 -0.49
CA GLY A 105 15.20 -27.59 -1.87
C GLY A 105 15.75 -26.39 -2.65
N ALA A 106 15.07 -25.24 -2.57
CA ALA A 106 15.50 -24.01 -3.23
C ALA A 106 16.93 -23.58 -2.83
N LEU A 107 17.24 -23.57 -1.52
CA LEU A 107 18.58 -23.28 -1.02
C LEU A 107 19.63 -24.29 -1.55
N ALA A 108 19.34 -25.59 -1.50
CA ALA A 108 20.26 -26.61 -1.96
C ALA A 108 20.55 -26.51 -3.48
N ALA A 109 19.54 -26.19 -4.29
CA ALA A 109 19.69 -25.95 -5.73
C ALA A 109 20.59 -24.74 -6.03
N VAL A 110 20.37 -23.60 -5.36
CA VAL A 110 21.22 -22.40 -5.52
C VAL A 110 22.66 -22.66 -5.07
N GLU A 111 22.86 -23.24 -3.89
CA GLU A 111 24.20 -23.51 -3.35
C GLU A 111 25.00 -24.48 -4.25
N LYS A 112 24.34 -25.51 -4.78
CA LYS A 112 24.93 -26.43 -5.77
C LYS A 112 25.32 -25.70 -7.05
N ALA A 113 24.44 -24.87 -7.59
CA ALA A 113 24.66 -24.13 -8.84
C ALA A 113 25.80 -23.10 -8.75
N ILE A 114 25.90 -22.40 -7.61
CA ILE A 114 27.04 -21.51 -7.32
C ILE A 114 28.36 -22.28 -7.21
N THR A 115 28.32 -23.49 -6.66
CA THR A 115 29.49 -24.37 -6.53
C THR A 115 29.93 -24.97 -7.87
N SER A 116 29.00 -25.30 -8.77
CA SER A 116 29.33 -25.80 -10.11
C SER A 116 29.85 -24.72 -11.07
N GLY A 117 29.65 -23.43 -10.77
CA GLY A 117 30.22 -22.30 -11.49
C GLY A 117 29.58 -21.98 -12.86
N ASP A 118 28.90 -22.94 -13.49
CA ASP A 118 28.21 -22.79 -14.76
C ASP A 118 26.89 -22.01 -14.61
N LEU A 119 27.01 -20.68 -14.61
CA LEU A 119 25.89 -19.74 -14.42
C LEU A 119 25.79 -18.65 -15.51
N GLY A 120 26.79 -18.55 -16.39
CA GLY A 120 26.89 -17.53 -17.44
C GLY A 120 26.48 -16.13 -16.99
N GLY A 121 25.65 -15.46 -17.81
CA GLY A 121 25.09 -14.14 -17.51
C GLY A 121 24.05 -14.12 -16.38
N ALA A 122 23.53 -15.28 -15.95
CA ALA A 122 22.59 -15.37 -14.84
C ALA A 122 23.28 -15.36 -13.45
N SER A 123 24.62 -15.32 -13.40
CA SER A 123 25.35 -15.45 -12.13
C SER A 123 24.90 -14.43 -11.07
N GLU A 124 24.86 -13.13 -11.39
CA GLU A 124 24.45 -12.10 -10.42
C GLU A 124 23.02 -12.34 -9.88
N LEU A 125 22.09 -12.82 -10.72
CA LEU A 125 20.73 -13.15 -10.30
C LEU A 125 20.70 -14.35 -9.34
N VAL A 126 21.48 -15.40 -9.63
CA VAL A 126 21.56 -16.60 -8.78
C VAL A 126 22.18 -16.30 -7.42
N TRP A 127 23.15 -15.37 -7.35
CA TRP A 127 23.62 -14.84 -6.06
C TRP A 127 22.54 -14.02 -5.33
N GLY A 128 21.75 -13.21 -6.05
CA GLY A 128 20.60 -12.49 -5.48
C GLY A 128 19.56 -13.43 -4.86
N LEU A 129 19.24 -14.54 -5.54
CA LEU A 129 18.36 -15.59 -5.01
C LEU A 129 18.92 -16.21 -3.72
N LEU A 130 20.24 -16.46 -3.64
CA LEU A 130 20.88 -16.99 -2.42
C LEU A 130 20.68 -16.04 -1.24
N PHE A 131 20.95 -14.74 -1.44
CA PHE A 131 20.85 -13.75 -0.37
C PHE A 131 19.41 -13.55 0.11
N ASP A 132 18.42 -13.54 -0.79
CA ASP A 132 17.01 -13.49 -0.42
C ASP A 132 16.58 -14.73 0.36
N LEU A 133 16.99 -15.94 -0.06
CA LEU A 133 16.70 -17.17 0.68
C LEU A 133 17.34 -17.18 2.08
N TYR A 134 18.57 -16.67 2.24
CA TYR A 134 19.19 -16.55 3.56
C TYR A 134 18.50 -15.51 4.46
N LEU A 135 18.06 -14.38 3.91
CA LEU A 135 17.27 -13.38 4.64
C LEU A 135 15.94 -13.97 5.12
N LEU A 136 15.22 -14.68 4.24
CA LEU A 136 13.95 -15.34 4.55
C LEU A 136 14.12 -16.48 5.57
N ALA A 137 15.19 -17.26 5.47
CA ALA A 137 15.51 -18.36 6.39
C ALA A 137 16.18 -17.92 7.70
N GLY A 138 16.47 -16.62 7.89
CA GLY A 138 17.14 -16.11 9.09
C GLY A 138 18.61 -16.55 9.25
N LYS A 139 19.25 -17.06 8.19
CA LYS A 139 20.62 -17.62 8.22
C LYS A 139 21.70 -16.53 8.13
N ARG A 140 21.80 -15.70 9.17
CA ARG A 140 22.73 -14.55 9.20
C ARG A 140 24.20 -14.94 8.97
N GLU A 141 24.70 -15.96 9.65
CA GLU A 141 26.13 -16.37 9.55
C GLU A 141 26.49 -16.83 8.13
N ALA A 142 25.60 -17.60 7.47
CA ALA A 142 25.80 -18.05 6.10
C ALA A 142 25.73 -16.88 5.09
N PHE A 143 24.83 -15.91 5.34
CA PHE A 143 24.74 -14.68 4.56
C PHE A 143 26.05 -13.87 4.65
N GLU A 144 26.54 -13.59 5.86
CA GLU A 144 27.75 -12.78 6.05
C GLU A 144 28.99 -13.45 5.45
N ALA A 145 29.13 -14.78 5.56
CA ALA A 145 30.19 -15.54 4.90
C ALA A 145 30.15 -15.40 3.37
N ARG A 146 28.98 -15.63 2.76
CA ARG A 146 28.82 -15.56 1.29
C ARG A 146 28.84 -14.13 0.74
N ALA A 147 28.57 -13.11 1.56
CA ALA A 147 28.68 -11.71 1.18
C ALA A 147 30.13 -11.31 0.86
N ILE A 148 31.11 -11.92 1.53
CA ILE A 148 32.54 -11.73 1.23
C ILE A 148 32.87 -12.35 -0.15
N ASP A 149 32.43 -13.59 -0.40
CA ASP A 149 32.62 -14.25 -1.71
C ASP A 149 32.01 -13.43 -2.86
N TYR A 150 30.81 -12.86 -2.66
CA TYR A 150 30.16 -12.00 -3.63
C TYR A 150 30.95 -10.71 -3.89
N ALA A 151 31.42 -10.03 -2.83
CA ALA A 151 32.23 -8.82 -2.97
C ALA A 151 33.54 -9.08 -3.74
N MET A 152 34.20 -10.22 -3.47
CA MET A 152 35.40 -10.64 -4.22
C MET A 152 35.09 -11.01 -5.68
N LYS A 153 33.94 -11.63 -5.96
CA LYS A 153 33.58 -12.10 -7.31
C LYS A 153 33.05 -11.00 -8.24
N PHE A 154 32.37 -10.00 -7.69
CA PHE A 154 31.70 -8.95 -8.48
C PHE A 154 32.29 -7.54 -8.29
N GLU A 155 33.31 -7.39 -7.45
CA GLU A 155 33.95 -6.09 -7.11
C GLU A 155 32.94 -5.02 -6.65
N ARG A 156 31.86 -5.46 -6.01
CA ARG A 156 30.74 -4.62 -5.54
C ARG A 156 30.66 -4.61 -4.01
N SER A 157 29.98 -3.59 -3.48
CA SER A 157 29.62 -3.54 -2.06
C SER A 157 28.83 -4.79 -1.67
N ALA A 158 29.24 -5.42 -0.57
CA ALA A 158 28.56 -6.58 -0.01
C ALA A 158 27.08 -6.26 0.31
N PRO A 159 26.13 -7.15 -0.01
CA PRO A 159 24.74 -7.04 0.42
C PRO A 159 24.65 -6.89 1.93
N THR A 160 23.74 -6.04 2.42
CA THR A 160 23.65 -5.75 3.86
C THR A 160 22.56 -6.59 4.53
N TRP A 161 22.91 -7.31 5.60
CA TRP A 161 21.94 -8.05 6.40
C TRP A 161 20.89 -7.11 6.98
N ARG A 162 19.60 -7.45 6.79
CA ARG A 162 18.46 -6.69 7.32
C ARG A 162 17.52 -7.64 8.04
N GLU A 163 17.12 -7.27 9.26
CA GLU A 163 16.06 -7.99 9.96
C GLU A 163 14.73 -7.78 9.22
N LEU A 164 14.21 -8.85 8.61
CA LEU A 164 12.87 -8.84 8.01
C LEU A 164 11.82 -8.75 9.11
N ALA A 165 11.22 -7.57 9.29
CA ALA A 165 10.11 -7.35 10.23
C ALA A 165 9.08 -8.48 10.11
N SER A 166 8.77 -9.13 11.24
CA SER A 166 7.95 -10.35 11.31
C SER A 166 6.55 -10.11 10.74
N ALA A 167 6.36 -10.55 9.49
CA ALA A 167 5.15 -10.37 8.71
C ALA A 167 4.22 -11.57 8.90
N ASP A 168 3.60 -11.66 10.07
CA ASP A 168 2.78 -12.81 10.47
C ASP A 168 1.48 -12.96 9.67
N LYS A 169 1.14 -12.02 8.77
CA LYS A 169 0.03 -12.13 7.81
C LYS A 169 0.36 -11.43 6.50
N ALA A 170 -0.15 -12.03 5.42
CA ALA A 170 -0.22 -11.35 4.14
C ALA A 170 -1.18 -10.14 4.21
N SER A 171 -0.80 -9.04 3.58
CA SER A 171 -1.65 -7.86 3.44
C SER A 171 -1.51 -7.30 2.04
N VAL A 172 -2.65 -7.08 1.40
CA VAL A 172 -2.77 -6.11 0.30
C VAL A 172 -3.13 -4.77 0.94
N ASN A 173 -2.30 -3.74 0.75
CA ASN A 173 -2.41 -2.36 1.24
C ASN A 173 -2.43 -2.15 2.77
N GLY A 174 -1.33 -1.62 3.36
CA GLY A 174 -1.41 -0.71 4.51
C GLY A 174 -0.57 -1.02 5.79
N PRO A 175 -0.64 -0.13 6.81
CA PRO A 175 0.19 -0.16 8.04
C PRO A 175 0.14 -1.48 8.82
N PRO A 176 1.09 -1.74 9.74
CA PRO A 176 1.20 -3.03 10.44
C PRO A 176 -0.10 -3.39 11.14
N ALA A 177 -0.64 -4.56 10.81
CA ALA A 177 -1.96 -5.01 11.22
C ALA A 177 -1.87 -6.10 12.30
N LEU A 178 -2.52 -5.85 13.43
CA LEU A 178 -2.81 -6.86 14.44
C LEU A 178 -4.27 -7.30 14.26
N SER A 179 -4.54 -8.61 14.24
CA SER A 179 -5.92 -9.10 14.38
C SER A 179 -6.20 -9.50 15.82
N LEU A 180 -7.31 -9.02 16.38
CA LEU A 180 -7.91 -9.60 17.59
C LEU A 180 -8.88 -10.71 17.19
N SER A 181 -8.90 -11.80 17.96
CA SER A 181 -9.72 -12.98 17.64
C SER A 181 -10.15 -13.73 18.90
N GLY A 182 -11.38 -14.24 18.90
CA GLY A 182 -11.97 -14.91 20.07
C GLY A 182 -12.82 -13.93 20.88
N GLN A 183 -12.66 -13.93 22.20
CA GLN A 183 -13.39 -13.03 23.11
C GLN A 183 -12.51 -11.83 23.48
N LEU A 184 -13.07 -10.61 23.45
CA LEU A 184 -12.43 -9.43 24.02
C LEU A 184 -12.79 -9.35 25.51
N ASP A 185 -12.04 -10.10 26.31
CA ASP A 185 -12.21 -10.22 27.76
C ASP A 185 -10.85 -10.13 28.49
N ALA A 186 -10.80 -10.54 29.76
CA ALA A 186 -9.56 -10.60 30.54
C ALA A 186 -8.46 -11.53 29.94
N THR A 187 -8.83 -12.51 29.11
CA THR A 187 -7.90 -13.44 28.45
C THR A 187 -7.20 -12.80 27.24
N ALA A 188 -7.83 -11.80 26.61
CA ALA A 188 -7.27 -11.05 25.47
C ALA A 188 -6.01 -10.23 25.84
N LYS A 189 -5.63 -10.16 27.12
CA LYS A 189 -4.51 -9.37 27.66
C LYS A 189 -3.22 -9.49 26.85
N LYS A 190 -2.82 -10.70 26.41
CA LYS A 190 -1.59 -10.89 25.60
C LYS A 190 -1.65 -10.19 24.23
N GLN A 191 -2.80 -10.24 23.56
CA GLN A 191 -3.01 -9.56 22.28
C GLN A 191 -3.04 -8.03 22.47
N LEU A 192 -3.66 -7.57 23.57
CA LEU A 192 -3.69 -6.16 23.95
C LEU A 192 -2.30 -5.62 24.35
N GLU A 193 -1.46 -6.42 25.01
CA GLU A 193 -0.05 -6.09 25.27
C GLU A 193 0.78 -5.98 23.98
N GLN A 194 0.50 -6.83 22.98
CA GLN A 194 1.10 -6.72 21.64
C GLN A 194 0.65 -5.44 20.93
N LEU A 195 -0.64 -5.08 21.02
CA LEU A 195 -1.17 -3.81 20.50
C LEU A 195 -0.45 -2.60 21.12
N VAL A 196 -0.25 -2.59 22.45
CA VAL A 196 0.54 -1.55 23.12
C VAL A 196 1.98 -1.53 22.60
N ARG A 197 2.65 -2.69 22.48
CA ARG A 197 4.03 -2.76 22.00
C ARG A 197 4.19 -2.23 20.57
N MET A 198 3.21 -2.48 19.70
CA MET A 198 3.18 -1.94 18.33
C MET A 198 2.88 -0.43 18.33
N GLY A 199 1.86 -0.01 19.08
CA GLY A 199 1.43 1.39 19.20
C GLY A 199 2.39 2.31 19.97
N LEU A 200 3.46 1.77 20.56
CA LEU A 200 4.61 2.52 21.09
C LEU A 200 5.75 2.67 20.07
N LYS A 201 5.76 1.89 18.98
CA LYS A 201 6.85 1.86 17.99
C LYS A 201 6.50 2.53 16.66
N VAL A 202 5.22 2.56 16.29
CA VAL A 202 4.75 2.97 14.96
C VAL A 202 3.64 4.01 15.10
N PRO A 203 3.65 5.12 14.33
CA PRO A 203 2.67 6.20 14.48
C PRO A 203 1.23 5.82 14.12
N VAL A 204 1.04 4.79 13.29
CA VAL A 204 -0.28 4.23 12.95
C VAL A 204 -0.24 2.71 12.98
N VAL A 205 -1.14 2.09 13.73
CA VAL A 205 -1.32 0.63 13.83
C VAL A 205 -2.71 0.27 13.34
N ARG A 206 -2.82 -0.75 12.48
CA ARG A 206 -4.13 -1.31 12.09
C ARG A 206 -4.57 -2.38 13.07
N LEU A 207 -5.84 -2.36 13.44
CA LEU A 207 -6.46 -3.35 14.33
C LEU A 207 -7.66 -4.00 13.63
N ASP A 208 -7.47 -5.21 13.14
CA ASP A 208 -8.54 -6.04 12.57
C ASP A 208 -9.33 -6.71 13.71
N VAL A 209 -10.62 -6.40 13.79
CA VAL A 209 -11.54 -6.93 14.81
C VAL A 209 -12.58 -7.89 14.23
N GLY A 210 -12.43 -8.29 12.95
CA GLY A 210 -13.40 -9.12 12.24
C GLY A 210 -13.51 -10.56 12.76
N ARG A 211 -12.54 -11.03 13.57
CA ARG A 211 -12.52 -12.37 14.17
C ARG A 211 -12.96 -12.40 15.64
N LEU A 212 -13.48 -11.29 16.17
CA LEU A 212 -14.11 -11.27 17.49
C LEU A 212 -15.47 -11.97 17.45
N GLN A 213 -15.71 -12.81 18.45
CA GLN A 213 -16.92 -13.61 18.65
C GLN A 213 -17.72 -13.16 19.88
N GLY A 214 -17.07 -12.47 20.82
CA GLY A 214 -17.68 -11.94 22.04
C GLY A 214 -16.86 -10.79 22.62
N VAL A 215 -17.49 -9.98 23.46
CA VAL A 215 -16.87 -8.86 24.18
C VAL A 215 -17.45 -8.81 25.59
N ASP A 216 -16.64 -8.48 26.60
CA ASP A 216 -17.11 -8.20 27.96
C ASP A 216 -16.74 -6.76 28.38
N ASN A 217 -17.26 -6.31 29.53
CA ASN A 217 -16.98 -4.97 30.03
C ASN A 217 -15.49 -4.76 30.42
N VAL A 218 -14.75 -5.83 30.76
CA VAL A 218 -13.34 -5.76 31.18
C VAL A 218 -12.41 -5.57 29.98
N GLY A 219 -12.57 -6.37 28.93
CA GLY A 219 -11.85 -6.24 27.67
C GLY A 219 -12.18 -4.94 26.95
N CYS A 220 -13.43 -4.46 27.04
CA CYS A 220 -13.80 -3.12 26.55
C CYS A 220 -13.01 -2.02 27.28
N ALA A 221 -12.94 -2.07 28.62
CA ALA A 221 -12.17 -1.12 29.41
C ALA A 221 -10.67 -1.14 29.08
N LEU A 222 -10.08 -2.33 28.92
CA LEU A 222 -8.67 -2.48 28.54
C LEU A 222 -8.38 -1.88 27.16
N LEU A 223 -9.22 -2.16 26.16
CA LEU A 223 -9.04 -1.62 24.81
C LEU A 223 -9.23 -0.09 24.79
N ALA A 224 -10.23 0.44 25.49
CA ALA A 224 -10.45 1.89 25.60
C ALA A 224 -9.24 2.61 26.24
N GLN A 225 -8.67 2.06 27.31
CA GLN A 225 -7.44 2.59 27.94
C GLN A 225 -6.24 2.59 26.98
N ILE A 226 -6.12 1.57 26.12
CA ILE A 226 -5.05 1.47 25.14
C ILE A 226 -5.20 2.52 24.03
N ILE A 227 -6.42 2.72 23.51
CA ILE A 227 -6.73 3.78 22.52
C ILE A 227 -6.35 5.15 23.11
N GLN A 228 -6.80 5.45 24.34
CA GLN A 228 -6.47 6.71 25.01
C GLN A 228 -4.97 6.89 25.24
N ARG A 229 -4.25 5.82 25.66
CA ARG A 229 -2.80 5.85 25.85
C ARG A 229 -2.05 6.15 24.55
N ILE A 230 -2.46 5.53 23.45
CA ILE A 230 -1.85 5.72 22.12
C ILE A 230 -2.17 7.13 21.59
N ARG A 231 -3.40 7.64 21.76
CA ARG A 231 -3.78 9.02 21.41
C ARG A 231 -2.94 10.07 22.16
N ARG A 232 -2.62 9.84 23.45
CA ARG A 232 -1.73 10.72 24.23
C ARG A 232 -0.30 10.82 23.66
N LEU A 233 0.16 9.79 22.94
CA LEU A 233 1.46 9.75 22.27
C LEU A 233 1.42 10.33 20.84
N ARG A 234 0.29 10.93 20.42
CA ARG A 234 0.01 11.38 19.04
C ARG A 234 -0.03 10.26 17.99
N HIS A 235 0.12 9.01 18.41
CA HIS A 235 -0.04 7.82 17.56
C HIS A 235 -1.52 7.44 17.44
N ARG A 236 -1.87 6.55 16.50
CA ARG A 236 -3.26 6.15 16.24
C ARG A 236 -3.43 4.66 16.01
N ILE A 237 -4.62 4.17 16.40
CA ILE A 237 -5.16 2.90 15.95
C ILE A 237 -6.16 3.20 14.84
N THR A 238 -6.12 2.44 13.73
CA THR A 238 -7.16 2.43 12.71
C THR A 238 -7.82 1.06 12.67
N PHE A 239 -9.15 1.01 12.82
CA PHE A 239 -9.89 -0.23 12.90
C PHE A 239 -10.21 -0.79 11.51
N VAL A 240 -10.01 -2.10 11.34
CA VAL A 240 -10.42 -2.86 10.16
C VAL A 240 -11.53 -3.82 10.58
N ASN A 241 -12.56 -3.98 9.75
CA ASN A 241 -13.77 -4.77 10.07
C ASN A 241 -14.52 -4.27 11.33
N SER A 242 -14.47 -2.96 11.63
CA SER A 242 -15.07 -2.34 12.83
C SER A 242 -16.56 -2.66 13.04
N GLY A 243 -17.31 -2.88 11.95
CA GLY A 243 -18.72 -3.28 12.00
C GLY A 243 -18.99 -4.58 12.78
N GLN A 244 -18.02 -5.50 12.89
CA GLN A 244 -18.18 -6.70 13.74
C GLN A 244 -18.14 -6.32 15.23
N LEU A 245 -17.18 -5.48 15.63
CA LEU A 245 -17.08 -5.00 17.01
C LEU A 245 -18.28 -4.11 17.39
N LEU A 246 -18.77 -3.25 16.49
CA LEU A 246 -19.98 -2.46 16.73
C LEU A 246 -21.21 -3.34 17.03
N LYS A 247 -21.42 -4.43 16.26
CA LYS A 247 -22.52 -5.38 16.50
C LYS A 247 -22.40 -6.10 17.85
N LEU A 248 -21.19 -6.51 18.22
CA LEU A 248 -20.95 -7.19 19.51
C LEU A 248 -21.17 -6.23 20.69
N LEU A 249 -20.74 -4.97 20.58
CA LEU A 249 -21.00 -3.94 21.58
C LEU A 249 -22.50 -3.64 21.68
N GLU A 250 -23.18 -3.49 20.55
CA GLU A 250 -24.62 -3.25 20.49
C GLU A 250 -25.46 -4.33 21.22
N ALA A 251 -25.07 -5.60 21.11
CA ALA A 251 -25.75 -6.69 21.80
C ALA A 251 -25.71 -6.57 23.34
N ILE A 252 -24.69 -5.89 23.90
CA ILE A 252 -24.46 -5.73 25.34
C ILE A 252 -24.76 -4.33 25.88
N THR A 253 -24.88 -3.30 25.02
CA THR A 253 -25.31 -1.94 25.39
C THR A 253 -26.82 -1.79 25.21
N LYS A 254 -27.59 -1.84 26.31
CA LYS A 254 -29.07 -1.75 26.28
C LYS A 254 -29.58 -0.54 27.03
N THR A 255 -30.24 0.37 26.33
CA THR A 255 -30.77 1.64 26.88
C THR A 255 -31.68 1.38 28.09
N GLY A 256 -31.51 2.19 29.14
CA GLY A 256 -32.24 2.04 30.40
C GLY A 256 -31.66 0.99 31.38
N LYS A 257 -30.63 0.21 30.99
CA LYS A 257 -29.90 -0.67 31.91
C LYS A 257 -28.51 -0.11 32.24
N ARG A 258 -28.25 0.19 33.51
CA ARG A 258 -26.97 0.71 34.04
C ARG A 258 -25.87 -0.36 34.12
N GLU A 259 -25.65 -1.07 33.02
CA GLU A 259 -24.69 -2.17 32.87
C GLU A 259 -23.71 -1.88 31.72
N ASN A 260 -22.54 -2.54 31.72
CA ASN A 260 -21.55 -2.51 30.64
C ASN A 260 -21.07 -1.10 30.23
N ARG A 261 -20.93 -0.17 31.19
CA ARG A 261 -20.54 1.24 30.97
C ARG A 261 -19.31 1.41 30.08
N GLU A 262 -18.31 0.55 30.20
CA GLU A 262 -17.06 0.65 29.43
C GLU A 262 -17.25 0.17 27.98
N ALA A 263 -18.22 -0.72 27.72
CA ALA A 263 -18.65 -1.09 26.37
C ALA A 263 -19.39 0.07 25.68
N TRP A 264 -20.22 0.84 26.41
CA TRP A 264 -20.83 2.07 25.87
C TRP A 264 -19.77 3.10 25.47
N LEU A 265 -18.79 3.34 26.34
CA LEU A 265 -17.69 4.28 26.07
C LEU A 265 -16.82 3.83 24.88
N LEU A 266 -16.51 2.53 24.79
CA LEU A 266 -15.79 1.99 23.64
C LEU A 266 -16.61 2.08 22.33
N ARG A 267 -17.93 1.88 22.38
CA ARG A 267 -18.82 2.02 21.22
C ARG A 267 -18.86 3.48 20.73
N LEU A 268 -18.91 4.45 21.65
CA LEU A 268 -18.83 5.89 21.32
C LEU A 268 -17.48 6.26 20.71
N GLU A 269 -16.36 5.84 21.30
CA GLU A 269 -15.01 6.04 20.75
C GLU A 269 -14.83 5.41 19.35
N LEU A 270 -15.45 4.24 19.11
CA LEU A 270 -15.42 3.58 17.80
C LEU A 270 -16.29 4.33 16.76
N LEU A 271 -17.48 4.80 17.14
CA LEU A 271 -18.32 5.65 16.27
C LEU A 271 -17.65 6.99 15.96
N GLN A 272 -16.90 7.58 16.90
CA GLN A 272 -16.12 8.80 16.66
C GLN A 272 -15.02 8.60 15.59
N GLN A 273 -14.55 7.37 15.40
CA GLN A 273 -13.50 7.03 14.42
C GLN A 273 -14.03 6.46 13.10
N THR A 274 -15.16 5.76 13.10
CA THR A 274 -15.67 5.04 11.91
C THR A 274 -17.16 5.23 11.60
N GLY A 275 -17.91 5.99 12.42
CA GLY A 275 -19.34 6.21 12.28
C GLY A 275 -19.69 7.62 11.81
N THR A 276 -20.99 7.92 11.73
CA THR A 276 -21.49 9.28 11.47
C THR A 276 -21.74 10.04 12.78
N GLN A 277 -21.71 11.37 12.72
CA GLN A 277 -22.03 12.23 13.87
C GLN A 277 -23.44 11.92 14.42
N GLU A 278 -24.43 11.70 13.55
CA GLU A 278 -25.80 11.33 13.94
C GLU A 278 -25.85 10.00 14.72
N GLN A 279 -25.12 8.97 14.29
CA GLN A 279 -25.04 7.69 15.01
C GLN A 279 -24.40 7.86 16.39
N PHE A 280 -23.38 8.70 16.49
CA PHE A 280 -22.72 9.04 17.76
C PHE A 280 -23.67 9.81 18.68
N GLU A 281 -24.35 10.84 18.19
CA GLU A 281 -25.28 11.67 18.98
C GLU A 281 -26.47 10.86 19.50
N ASN A 282 -27.05 9.98 18.68
CA ASN A 282 -28.11 9.07 19.11
C ASN A 282 -27.63 8.13 20.25
N LEU A 283 -26.45 7.53 20.12
CA LEU A 283 -25.88 6.69 21.18
C LEU A 283 -25.50 7.50 22.44
N ALA A 284 -25.08 8.75 22.27
CA ALA A 284 -24.74 9.67 23.35
C ALA A 284 -25.98 10.09 24.16
N LEU A 285 -27.14 10.28 23.50
CA LEU A 285 -28.43 10.50 24.16
C LEU A 285 -28.85 9.27 24.97
N ASP A 286 -28.79 8.07 24.38
CA ASP A 286 -29.09 6.81 25.07
C ASP A 286 -28.18 6.58 26.29
N PHE A 287 -26.90 6.92 26.18
CA PHE A 287 -25.95 6.90 27.30
C PHE A 287 -26.33 7.89 28.40
N ALA A 288 -26.69 9.13 28.04
CA ALA A 288 -27.10 10.16 28.97
C ALA A 288 -28.38 9.77 29.74
N ILE A 289 -29.37 9.23 29.05
CA ILE A 289 -30.61 8.70 29.64
C ILE A 289 -30.31 7.52 30.58
N THR A 290 -29.42 6.63 30.16
CA THR A 290 -29.13 5.40 30.93
C THR A 290 -28.32 5.70 32.19
N PHE A 291 -27.27 6.51 32.11
CA PHE A 291 -26.31 6.72 33.20
C PHE A 291 -26.44 8.07 33.94
N GLU A 292 -27.27 9.01 33.47
CA GLU A 292 -27.37 10.38 34.00
C GLU A 292 -26.01 11.13 33.97
N LEU A 293 -25.12 10.72 33.06
CA LEU A 293 -23.80 11.32 32.86
C LEU A 293 -23.72 12.00 31.51
N SER A 294 -23.01 13.13 31.44
CA SER A 294 -22.65 13.76 30.18
C SER A 294 -21.81 12.79 29.33
N PRO A 295 -22.25 12.46 28.09
CA PRO A 295 -21.45 11.65 27.17
C PRO A 295 -20.21 12.44 26.70
N PRO A 296 -19.20 11.76 26.14
CA PRO A 296 -18.17 12.43 25.36
C PRO A 296 -18.79 13.28 24.24
N SER A 297 -18.19 14.42 23.93
CA SER A 297 -18.60 15.25 22.80
C SER A 297 -18.01 14.71 21.50
N TRP A 298 -18.68 14.98 20.37
CA TRP A 298 -18.11 14.71 19.05
C TRP A 298 -16.91 15.63 18.79
N GLU A 299 -15.69 15.09 18.78
CA GLU A 299 -14.51 15.82 18.30
C GLU A 299 -14.26 15.48 16.84
N ASN A 300 -14.13 16.51 16.00
CA ASN A 300 -13.61 16.37 14.64
C ASN A 300 -12.11 16.03 14.71
N LEU A 301 -11.81 14.75 14.85
CA LEU A 301 -10.44 14.23 14.81
C LEU A 301 -9.81 14.63 13.47
N PRO A 302 -8.68 15.35 13.44
CA PRO A 302 -7.98 15.62 12.18
C PRO A 302 -7.63 14.29 11.50
N PRO A 303 -7.45 14.21 10.17
CA PRO A 303 -7.10 12.96 9.50
C PRO A 303 -5.86 12.29 10.12
N ALA A 304 -5.74 10.97 9.99
CA ALA A 304 -4.62 10.21 10.57
C ALA A 304 -3.26 10.78 10.11
N PRO A 305 -2.20 10.80 10.93
CA PRO A 305 -0.91 11.38 10.54
C PRO A 305 -0.26 10.71 9.32
N ALA A 306 -0.73 9.53 8.92
CA ALA A 306 -0.45 8.94 7.61
C ALA A 306 -0.81 9.84 6.40
N ALA A 307 -1.71 10.83 6.58
CA ALA A 307 -2.08 11.81 5.56
C ALA A 307 -1.28 13.13 5.64
N ALA A 308 -0.50 13.36 6.71
CA ALA A 308 0.22 14.62 6.93
C ALA A 308 1.70 14.55 6.52
N GLU A 309 2.35 13.39 6.70
CA GLU A 309 3.70 13.14 6.15
C GLU A 309 3.63 12.68 4.67
N ALA A 310 2.45 12.30 4.18
CA ALA A 310 2.16 12.12 2.75
C ALA A 310 2.05 13.44 1.95
N ALA A 311 2.37 14.59 2.55
CA ALA A 311 2.46 15.88 1.83
C ALA A 311 3.68 15.99 0.90
N GLN A 312 4.58 14.99 0.91
CA GLN A 312 5.47 14.67 -0.20
C GLN A 312 4.93 13.42 -0.91
N ALA A 313 3.81 13.58 -1.62
CA ALA A 313 3.12 12.48 -2.26
C ALA A 313 3.93 11.92 -3.44
N GLU A 314 4.60 10.79 -3.21
CA GLU A 314 4.62 9.76 -4.24
C GLU A 314 3.18 9.22 -4.40
N PRO A 315 2.72 8.87 -5.62
CA PRO A 315 1.32 8.52 -5.87
C PRO A 315 0.85 7.34 -5.03
N GLU A 316 -0.44 7.30 -4.71
CA GLU A 316 -1.06 6.28 -3.85
C GLU A 316 -0.68 4.85 -4.31
N ARG A 317 0.17 4.18 -3.53
CA ARG A 317 0.74 2.87 -3.89
C ARG A 317 -0.09 1.74 -3.32
N ALA A 318 -0.37 0.74 -4.15
CA ALA A 318 -0.73 -0.57 -3.62
C ALA A 318 0.47 -1.16 -2.87
N VAL A 319 0.23 -2.04 -1.90
CA VAL A 319 1.29 -2.75 -1.17
C VAL A 319 0.97 -4.23 -1.17
N LEU A 320 1.94 -5.07 -1.52
CA LEU A 320 1.91 -6.52 -1.34
C LEU A 320 2.91 -6.90 -0.24
N ALA A 321 2.44 -7.58 0.80
CA ALA A 321 3.28 -7.99 1.92
C ALA A 321 2.95 -9.42 2.39
N GLY A 322 3.92 -10.07 3.04
CA GLY A 322 3.81 -11.40 3.64
C GLY A 322 3.94 -12.54 2.63
N GLU A 323 3.27 -13.67 2.89
CA GLU A 323 3.22 -14.83 1.99
C GLU A 323 1.82 -14.96 1.38
N ILE A 324 1.70 -14.71 0.07
CA ILE A 324 0.42 -14.75 -0.65
C ILE A 324 0.22 -16.15 -1.24
N LEU A 325 -0.59 -16.96 -0.56
CA LEU A 325 -0.86 -18.36 -0.90
C LEU A 325 -2.35 -18.57 -1.18
N SER A 326 -2.68 -19.30 -2.25
CA SER A 326 -4.05 -19.63 -2.68
C SER A 326 -5.01 -18.44 -2.76
N ALA A 327 -4.47 -17.26 -3.13
CA ALA A 327 -5.24 -16.04 -3.28
C ALA A 327 -6.22 -16.12 -4.46
N LYS A 328 -7.30 -15.37 -4.35
CA LYS A 328 -8.38 -15.26 -5.32
C LYS A 328 -8.34 -13.88 -5.98
N GLU A 329 -8.97 -13.76 -7.14
CA GLU A 329 -9.19 -12.49 -7.83
C GLU A 329 -9.73 -11.37 -6.92
N ALA A 330 -10.61 -11.72 -5.98
CA ALA A 330 -11.16 -10.78 -5.00
C ALA A 330 -10.11 -10.16 -4.05
N ASP A 331 -9.00 -10.85 -3.78
CA ASP A 331 -7.92 -10.38 -2.90
C ASP A 331 -7.07 -9.29 -3.60
N PHE A 332 -7.02 -9.30 -4.93
CA PHE A 332 -6.32 -8.31 -5.76
C PHE A 332 -7.22 -7.16 -6.25
N ARG A 333 -8.55 -7.27 -6.06
CA ARG A 333 -9.53 -6.21 -6.36
C ARG A 333 -9.18 -4.82 -5.79
N PRO A 334 -8.55 -4.66 -4.61
CA PRO A 334 -8.10 -3.34 -4.14
C PRO A 334 -7.09 -2.66 -5.07
N ILE A 335 -6.32 -3.42 -5.86
CA ILE A 335 -5.37 -2.89 -6.86
C ILE A 335 -6.13 -2.45 -8.11
N GLU A 336 -7.16 -3.21 -8.54
CA GLU A 336 -8.05 -2.84 -9.65
C GLU A 336 -8.82 -1.53 -9.38
N GLN A 337 -9.18 -1.32 -8.12
CA GLN A 337 -9.98 -0.17 -7.67
C GLN A 337 -9.18 1.07 -7.29
N MET A 338 -7.84 1.06 -7.42
CA MET A 338 -7.03 2.26 -7.18
C MET A 338 -7.28 3.32 -8.24
N ASP A 339 -7.78 4.48 -7.80
CA ASP A 339 -7.84 5.69 -8.61
C ASP A 339 -6.64 6.59 -8.28
N THR A 340 -5.52 6.30 -8.93
CA THR A 340 -4.25 7.01 -8.76
C THR A 340 -4.27 8.44 -9.30
N GLY A 341 -5.31 8.85 -10.04
CA GLY A 341 -5.35 10.10 -10.83
C GLY A 341 -4.41 10.08 -12.05
N ASP A 342 -3.25 9.43 -11.92
CA ASP A 342 -2.28 9.15 -12.97
C ASP A 342 -2.56 7.83 -13.71
N ASP A 343 -2.10 7.75 -14.96
CA ASP A 343 -2.04 6.51 -15.77
C ASP A 343 -1.09 5.43 -15.21
N VAL A 344 -0.44 5.66 -14.06
CA VAL A 344 0.58 4.76 -13.48
C VAL A 344 0.15 4.25 -12.11
N VAL A 345 -0.07 2.93 -12.01
CA VAL A 345 -0.32 2.23 -10.74
C VAL A 345 1.00 1.66 -10.21
N ALA A 346 1.45 2.15 -9.06
CA ALA A 346 2.63 1.60 -8.39
C ALA A 346 2.23 0.60 -7.30
N VAL A 347 2.88 -0.56 -7.26
CA VAL A 347 2.65 -1.63 -6.29
C VAL A 347 3.95 -1.92 -5.54
N ASP A 348 4.01 -1.55 -4.26
CA ASP A 348 5.12 -1.81 -3.35
C ASP A 348 5.14 -3.27 -2.90
N CYS A 349 6.16 -4.02 -3.35
CA CYS A 349 6.40 -5.41 -2.98
C CYS A 349 7.53 -5.56 -1.95
N SER A 350 7.99 -4.48 -1.31
CA SER A 350 9.14 -4.49 -0.38
C SER A 350 8.98 -5.44 0.82
N GLY A 351 7.73 -5.69 1.23
CA GLY A 351 7.33 -6.63 2.26
C GLY A 351 6.84 -7.99 1.75
N LEU A 352 6.76 -8.20 0.43
CA LEU A 352 6.35 -9.47 -0.17
C LEU A 352 7.48 -10.48 -0.02
N ARG A 353 7.20 -11.57 0.69
CA ARG A 353 8.16 -12.65 0.97
C ARG A 353 8.03 -13.75 -0.07
N ARG A 354 6.81 -14.26 -0.24
CA ARG A 354 6.46 -15.38 -1.12
C ARG A 354 5.13 -15.10 -1.82
N ILE A 355 4.97 -15.63 -3.02
CA ILE A 355 3.67 -15.78 -3.68
C ILE A 355 3.65 -17.14 -4.38
N ASP A 356 2.58 -17.92 -4.25
CA ASP A 356 2.48 -19.20 -4.97
C ASP A 356 2.10 -19.00 -6.44
N PHE A 357 2.32 -20.02 -7.27
CA PHE A 357 2.08 -19.96 -8.72
C PHE A 357 0.63 -19.59 -9.06
N VAL A 358 -0.34 -20.08 -8.28
CA VAL A 358 -1.77 -19.80 -8.47
C VAL A 358 -2.07 -18.33 -8.18
N SER A 359 -1.62 -17.80 -7.05
CA SER A 359 -1.80 -16.41 -6.65
C SER A 359 -1.09 -15.45 -7.59
N ALA A 360 0.10 -15.80 -8.07
CA ALA A 360 0.85 -15.02 -9.03
C ALA A 360 0.15 -14.97 -10.40
N GLY A 361 -0.47 -16.07 -10.84
CA GLY A 361 -1.36 -16.08 -12.01
C GLY A 361 -2.62 -15.21 -11.83
N MET A 362 -3.24 -15.22 -10.65
CA MET A 362 -4.37 -14.33 -10.33
C MET A 362 -3.96 -12.85 -10.35
N LEU A 363 -2.79 -12.52 -9.78
CA LEU A 363 -2.21 -11.18 -9.87
C LEU A 363 -1.93 -10.80 -11.33
N ALA A 364 -1.33 -11.67 -12.14
CA ALA A 364 -1.08 -11.43 -13.56
C ALA A 364 -2.36 -11.09 -14.34
N ASN A 365 -3.46 -11.79 -14.06
CA ASN A 365 -4.77 -11.48 -14.64
C ASN A 365 -5.26 -10.07 -14.25
N THR A 366 -5.16 -9.70 -12.97
CA THR A 366 -5.49 -8.34 -12.50
C THR A 366 -4.60 -7.26 -13.15
N LEU A 367 -3.29 -7.51 -13.28
CA LEU A 367 -2.36 -6.61 -13.96
C LEU A 367 -2.71 -6.44 -15.45
N ASN A 368 -3.09 -7.52 -16.14
CA ASN A 368 -3.50 -7.49 -17.54
C ASN A 368 -4.81 -6.71 -17.75
N LYS A 369 -5.77 -6.79 -16.83
CA LYS A 369 -6.97 -5.93 -16.85
C LYS A 369 -6.61 -4.45 -16.71
N LEU A 370 -5.74 -4.09 -15.76
CA LEU A 370 -5.27 -2.72 -15.55
C LEU A 370 -4.61 -2.17 -16.81
N ARG A 371 -3.70 -2.95 -17.43
CA ARG A 371 -3.07 -2.62 -18.72
C ARG A 371 -4.09 -2.43 -19.84
N SER A 372 -5.09 -3.30 -19.91
CA SER A 372 -6.18 -3.23 -20.90
C SER A 372 -7.10 -2.02 -20.67
N GLY A 373 -7.22 -1.54 -19.42
CA GLY A 373 -7.85 -0.28 -19.04
C GLY A 373 -6.97 0.97 -19.24
N GLY A 374 -5.82 0.85 -19.92
CA GLY A 374 -4.91 1.95 -20.21
C GLY A 374 -3.87 2.27 -19.13
N LYS A 375 -3.97 1.66 -17.94
CA LYS A 375 -3.06 1.92 -16.81
C LYS A 375 -1.76 1.14 -16.96
N LYS A 376 -0.62 1.83 -16.85
CA LYS A 376 0.71 1.23 -16.73
C LYS A 376 0.91 0.78 -15.29
N VAL A 377 1.24 -0.48 -15.06
CA VAL A 377 1.51 -0.97 -13.70
C VAL A 377 3.02 -1.14 -13.47
N ARG A 378 3.49 -0.79 -12.28
CA ARG A 378 4.90 -0.95 -11.88
C ARG A 378 5.00 -1.59 -10.50
N LEU A 379 5.59 -2.78 -10.44
CA LEU A 379 5.89 -3.50 -9.19
C LEU A 379 7.27 -3.02 -8.70
N ILE A 380 7.37 -2.49 -7.48
CA ILE A 380 8.61 -1.92 -6.92
C ILE A 380 9.13 -2.73 -5.73
N GLU A 381 10.44 -2.69 -5.50
CA GLU A 381 11.12 -3.40 -4.40
C GLU A 381 10.85 -4.93 -4.37
N VAL A 382 10.59 -5.53 -5.55
CA VAL A 382 10.33 -6.96 -5.67
C VAL A 382 11.60 -7.76 -5.35
N ASN A 383 11.52 -8.73 -4.44
CA ASN A 383 12.65 -9.64 -4.16
C ASN A 383 12.98 -10.52 -5.39
N ASN A 384 14.18 -11.09 -5.46
CA ASN A 384 14.66 -11.81 -6.64
C ASN A 384 13.88 -13.12 -6.89
N LEU A 385 13.45 -13.82 -5.83
CA LEU A 385 12.68 -15.07 -5.91
C LEU A 385 11.31 -14.84 -6.56
N VAL A 386 10.59 -13.84 -6.08
CA VAL A 386 9.28 -13.43 -6.61
C VAL A 386 9.43 -12.81 -8.01
N ALA A 387 10.48 -12.01 -8.24
CA ALA A 387 10.75 -11.45 -9.56
C ALA A 387 11.08 -12.53 -10.60
N ALA A 388 11.77 -13.61 -10.22
CA ALA A 388 12.00 -14.76 -11.09
C ALA A 388 10.70 -15.49 -11.45
N LEU A 389 9.83 -15.76 -10.46
CA LEU A 389 8.49 -16.32 -10.70
C LEU A 389 7.63 -15.43 -11.62
N PHE A 390 7.70 -14.11 -11.43
CA PHE A 390 7.01 -13.15 -12.29
C PHE A 390 7.57 -13.13 -13.73
N THR A 391 8.88 -13.33 -13.93
CA THR A 391 9.45 -13.53 -15.26
C THR A 391 8.94 -14.81 -15.91
N LEU A 392 8.90 -15.95 -15.19
CA LEU A 392 8.35 -17.22 -15.70
C LEU A 392 6.88 -17.11 -16.14
N LEU A 393 6.09 -16.33 -15.39
CA LEU A 393 4.66 -16.09 -15.68
C LEU A 393 4.40 -14.99 -16.72
N GLY A 394 5.45 -14.44 -17.35
CA GLY A 394 5.31 -13.38 -18.36
C GLY A 394 4.78 -12.06 -17.80
N VAL A 395 4.84 -11.84 -16.48
CA VAL A 395 4.29 -10.63 -15.81
C VAL A 395 4.95 -9.34 -16.32
N GLY A 396 6.20 -9.41 -16.79
CA GLY A 396 6.89 -8.31 -17.47
C GLY A 396 6.16 -7.77 -18.71
N GLY A 397 5.28 -8.57 -19.33
CA GLY A 397 4.40 -8.13 -20.40
C GLY A 397 3.20 -7.29 -19.93
N TYR A 398 2.89 -7.28 -18.64
CA TYR A 398 1.75 -6.56 -18.06
C TYR A 398 2.16 -5.43 -17.10
N ALA A 399 3.31 -5.57 -16.44
CA ALA A 399 3.83 -4.60 -15.48
C ALA A 399 5.36 -4.47 -15.54
N GLU A 400 5.88 -3.27 -15.29
CA GLU A 400 7.31 -3.03 -15.08
C GLU A 400 7.74 -3.64 -13.73
N ILE A 401 8.75 -4.50 -13.72
CA ILE A 401 9.25 -5.17 -12.50
C ILE A 401 10.55 -4.51 -12.05
N VAL A 402 10.47 -3.65 -11.05
CA VAL A 402 11.64 -3.02 -10.42
C VAL A 402 12.08 -3.88 -9.24
N ARG A 403 13.15 -4.64 -9.44
CA ARG A 403 13.75 -5.49 -8.40
C ARG A 403 14.38 -4.66 -7.28
N LYS A 404 14.34 -5.24 -6.08
CA LYS A 404 15.04 -4.75 -4.88
C LYS A 404 16.55 -4.78 -5.10
N LYS A 405 17.24 -3.73 -4.64
CA LYS A 405 18.71 -3.72 -4.60
C LYS A 405 19.21 -4.56 -3.41
N LEU A 406 20.25 -5.36 -3.66
CA LEU A 406 20.94 -6.20 -2.68
C LEU A 406 21.69 -5.36 -1.64
#